data_AF-A0A964XCP4-F1
#
_entry.id   AF-A0A964XCP4-F1
#
_cell.length_a   1.000
_cell.length_b   1.000
_cell.length_c   1.000
_cell.angle_alpha   90.00
_cell.angle_beta   90.00
_cell.angle_gamma   90.00
#
_symmetry.space_group_name_H-M   'P 1'
#
loop_
_entity.id
_entity.type
_entity.pdbx_description
1 polymer ?
#
loop_
_entity_poly.entity_id
_entity_poly.type
_entity_poly.pdbx_seq_one_letter_code
_entity_poly.pdbx_strand_id
1 'polypeptide(L)' 'MTSELLTVEEMGRADALAIDGVDDRPPISGDRLMENAAAALTEAIVTRFGPRAVLVLCGPGNNGGD' A
#
# COMPACT_ATOMS: atom_id res chain seq x y z
N MET A 1 2.56 -16.24 11.73
CA MET A 1 1.39 -15.87 10.92
C MET A 1 1.64 -16.42 9.54
N THR A 2 0.69 -17.17 8.99
CA THR A 2 0.70 -17.54 7.58
C THR A 2 0.33 -16.29 6.78
N SER A 3 1.19 -15.84 5.87
CA SER A 3 0.80 -14.82 4.89
C SER A 3 -0.15 -15.48 3.90
N GLU A 4 -1.41 -15.07 3.91
CA GLU A 4 -2.39 -15.47 2.92
C GLU A 4 -2.27 -14.57 1.70
N LEU A 5 -2.42 -15.15 0.50
CA LEU A 5 -2.53 -14.39 -0.75
C LEU A 5 -4.01 -14.15 -1.01
N LEU A 6 -4.43 -12.89 -0.85
CA LEU A 6 -5.80 -12.47 -1.11
C LEU A 6 -6.07 -12.40 -2.62
N THR A 7 -7.30 -12.73 -3.01
CA THR A 7 -7.83 -12.36 -4.33
C THR A 7 -7.97 -10.85 -4.46
N VAL A 8 -8.14 -10.35 -5.69
CA VAL A 8 -8.36 -8.92 -5.94
C VAL A 8 -9.59 -8.40 -5.21
N GLU A 9 -10.68 -9.16 -5.19
CA GLU A 9 -11.91 -8.80 -4.48
C GLU A 9 -11.68 -8.73 -2.96
N GLU A 10 -10.98 -9.71 -2.40
CA GLU A 10 -10.66 -9.73 -0.97
C GLU A 10 -9.74 -8.57 -0.57
N MET A 11 -8.75 -8.23 -1.40
CA MET A 11 -7.87 -7.09 -1.13
C MET A 11 -8.64 -5.77 -1.19
N GLY A 12 -9.50 -5.57 -2.19
CA GLY A 12 -10.37 -4.40 -2.26
C GLY A 12 -11.30 -4.27 -1.05
N ARG A 13 -11.80 -5.40 -0.53
CA ARG A 13 -12.58 -5.43 0.72
C ARG A 13 -11.73 -5.08 1.93
N ALA A 14 -10.47 -5.54 1.98
CA ALA A 14 -9.55 -5.21 3.06
C ALA A 14 -9.24 -3.71 3.11
N ASP A 15 -9.04 -3.07 1.96
CA ASP A 15 -8.82 -1.61 1.86
C ASP A 15 -10.05 -0.84 2.36
N ALA A 16 -11.25 -1.22 1.90
CA ALA A 16 -12.50 -0.60 2.33
C ALA A 16 -12.68 -0.69 3.86
N LEU A 17 -12.46 -1.87 4.42
CA LEU A 17 -12.54 -2.08 5.88
C LEU A 17 -11.51 -1.26 6.65
N ALA A 18 -10.30 -1.06 6.11
CA ALA A 18 -9.30 -0.21 6.75
C ALA A 18 -9.69 1.28 6.72
N ILE A 19 -10.36 1.72 5.64
CA ILE A 19 -10.88 3.09 5.52
C ILE A 19 -12.07 3.32 6.44
N ASP A 20 -13.00 2.38 6.50
CA ASP A 20 -14.23 2.50 7.28
C ASP A 20 -14.00 2.27 8.78
N GLY A 21 -12.96 1.51 9.14
CA GLY A 21 -12.74 0.99 10.48
C GLY A 21 -13.56 -0.29 10.74
N VAL A 22 -13.06 -1.14 11.64
CA VAL A 22 -13.70 -2.42 12.00
C VAL A 22 -13.50 -2.70 13.49
N ASP A 23 -14.60 -3.01 14.18
CA ASP A 23 -14.63 -3.24 15.62
C ASP A 23 -14.01 -2.06 16.39
N ASP A 24 -13.00 -2.31 17.21
CA ASP A 24 -12.28 -1.29 17.97
C ASP A 24 -11.16 -0.60 17.16
N ARG A 25 -10.98 -0.93 15.87
CA ARG A 25 -9.95 -0.31 15.02
C ARG A 25 -10.50 0.97 14.38
N PRO A 26 -9.84 2.13 14.59
CA PRO A 26 -10.28 3.38 14.00
C PRO A 26 -10.06 3.38 12.47
N PRO A 27 -10.87 4.16 11.73
CA PRO A 27 -10.67 4.37 10.30
C PRO A 27 -9.30 4.99 10.00
N ILE A 28 -8.73 4.60 8.86
CA ILE A 28 -7.49 5.18 8.32
C ILE A 28 -7.82 5.87 6.99
N SER A 29 -7.36 7.10 6.79
CA SER A 29 -7.58 7.77 5.50
C SER A 29 -6.90 7.01 4.35
N GLY A 30 -7.48 7.04 3.15
CA GLY A 30 -6.88 6.46 1.95
C GLY A 30 -5.43 6.95 1.73
N ASP A 31 -5.18 8.24 1.92
CA ASP A 31 -3.83 8.82 1.83
C ASP A 31 -2.83 8.18 2.80
N ARG A 32 -3.26 7.82 4.02
CA ARG A 32 -2.40 7.13 4.99
C ARG A 32 -2.17 5.66 4.63
N LEU A 33 -3.12 5.01 3.96
CA LEU A 33 -2.90 3.66 3.43
C LEU A 33 -1.87 3.69 2.30
N MET A 34 -1.98 4.64 1.38
CA MET A 34 -1.02 4.84 0.29
C MET A 34 0.38 5.20 0.84
N GLU A 35 0.48 6.09 1.83
CA GLU A 35 1.76 6.43 2.47
C GLU A 35 2.45 5.19 3.08
N ASN A 36 1.67 4.29 3.70
CA ASN A 36 2.21 3.04 4.22
C ASN A 36 2.69 2.10 3.09
N ALA A 37 1.97 2.06 1.97
CA ALA A 37 2.39 1.30 0.79
C ALA A 37 3.70 1.87 0.21
N ALA A 38 3.78 3.18 0.03
CA ALA A 38 4.96 3.91 -0.43
C ALA A 38 6.19 3.66 0.46
N ALA A 39 6.01 3.65 1.78
CA ALA A 39 7.08 3.36 2.73
C ALA A 39 7.64 1.93 2.54
N ALA A 40 6.77 0.93 2.40
CA ALA A 40 7.19 -0.46 2.16
C ALA A 40 7.88 -0.64 0.79
N LEU A 41 7.35 0.01 -0.25
CA LEU A 41 7.98 0.03 -1.59
C LEU A 41 9.37 0.65 -1.53
N THR A 42 9.49 1.81 -0.87
CA THR A 42 10.75 2.52 -0.71
C THR A 42 11.77 1.69 0.05
N GLU A 43 11.38 1.08 1.17
CA GLU A 43 12.24 0.18 1.95
C GLU A 43 12.77 -0.98 1.09
N ALA A 44 11.91 -1.62 0.30
CA ALA A 44 12.30 -2.69 -0.60
C ALA A 44 13.28 -2.22 -1.68
N ILE A 45 13.06 -1.03 -2.25
CA ILE A 45 13.93 -0.43 -3.27
C ILE A 45 15.32 -0.13 -2.69
N VAL A 46 15.39 0.59 -1.57
CA VAL A 46 16.68 1.00 -0.96
C VAL A 46 17.46 -0.21 -0.43
N THR A 47 16.76 -1.24 0.04
CA THR A 47 17.39 -2.49 0.49
C THR A 47 18.02 -3.25 -0.68
N ARG A 48 17.37 -3.23 -1.84
CA ARG A 48 17.81 -3.99 -3.03
C ARG A 48 18.84 -3.24 -3.88
N PHE A 49 18.79 -1.90 -3.89
CA PHE A 49 19.57 -1.08 -4.81
C PHE A 49 20.33 0.02 -4.06
N GLY A 50 21.63 0.15 -4.33
CA GLY A 50 22.40 1.33 -3.92
C GLY A 50 22.01 2.59 -4.72
N PRO A 51 22.43 3.80 -4.28
CA PRO A 51 22.05 5.08 -4.88
C PRO A 51 22.30 5.12 -6.39
N ARG A 52 21.25 5.48 -7.15
CA ARG A 52 21.27 5.56 -8.62
C ARG A 52 20.08 6.39 -9.10
N ALA A 53 20.13 6.82 -10.36
CA ALA A 53 18.97 7.45 -11.00
C ALA A 53 17.78 6.46 -11.04
N VAL A 54 16.59 6.95 -10.69
CA VAL A 54 15.34 6.18 -10.67
C VAL A 54 14.32 6.88 -11.56
N LEU A 55 13.61 6.10 -12.37
CA LEU A 55 12.44 6.55 -13.12
C LEU A 55 11.18 6.00 -12.44
N VAL A 56 10.27 6.89 -12.06
CA VAL A 56 8.96 6.53 -11.49
C VAL A 56 7.89 6.77 -12.55
N LEU A 57 7.07 5.75 -12.84
CA LEU A 57 6.02 5.81 -13.85
C LEU A 57 4.65 5.68 -13.17
N CYS A 58 3.98 6.81 -12.96
CA CYS A 58 2.70 6.87 -12.26
C CYS A 58 1.52 6.70 -13.22
N GLY A 59 0.65 5.72 -12.94
CA GLY A 59 -0.66 5.60 -13.58
C GLY A 59 -1.69 6.58 -13.00
N PRO A 60 -2.91 6.65 -13.57
CA PRO A 60 -3.96 7.58 -13.11
C PRO A 60 -4.76 7.11 -11.88
N GLY A 61 -4.39 5.99 -11.25
CA GLY A 61 -5.10 5.40 -10.10
C GLY A 61 -4.24 5.32 -8.84
N ASN A 62 -4.72 4.62 -7.81
CA ASN A 62 -4.07 4.55 -6.49
C ASN A 62 -2.61 4.05 -6.58
N ASN A 63 -2.33 3.03 -7.39
CA ASN A 63 -0.96 2.55 -7.61
C ASN A 63 0.00 3.60 -8.19
N GLY A 64 -0.51 4.67 -8.81
CA GLY A 64 0.32 5.78 -9.26
C GLY A 64 0.54 6.84 -8.19
N GLY A 65 -0.27 6.82 -7.12
CA GLY A 65 -0.14 7.66 -5.94
C GLY A 65 0.69 7.04 -4.82
N ASP A 66 0.74 5.71 -4.74
CA ASP A 66 1.74 4.96 -3.95
C ASP A 66 3.19 5.31 -4.37
#